data_AF-A0AAF0PRM6-F1
#
_entry.id   AF-A0AAF0PRM6-F1
#
_cell.length_a   1.000
_cell.length_b   1.000
_cell.length_c   1.000
_cell.angle_alpha   90.00
_cell.angle_beta   90.00
_cell.angle_gamma   90.00
#
_symmetry.space_group_name_H-M   'P 1'
#
loop_
_entity.id
_entity.type
_entity.pdbx_description
1 polymer ?
#
loop_
_entity_poly.entity_id
_entity_poly.type
_entity_poly.pdbx_seq_one_letter_code
_entity_poly.pdbx_strand_id
1 'polypeptide(L)' 'MKVYAKVSIAGKSKCTEPDVVNNINPEWNKTLEFIVPEINIIQAQGKISVKIKSSFMWISSSDSLLAF' A
#
# COMPACT_ATOMS: atom_id res chain seq x y z
N MET A 1 -3.70 1.39 -14.21
CA MET A 1 -2.54 1.12 -13.34
C MET A 1 -2.97 1.42 -11.92
N LYS A 2 -3.01 0.42 -11.03
CA LYS A 2 -3.47 0.65 -9.65
C LYS A 2 -2.30 1.20 -8.83
N VAL A 3 -2.41 2.43 -8.34
CA VAL A 3 -1.36 3.10 -7.54
C VAL A 3 -1.84 3.23 -6.09
N TYR A 4 -1.00 2.91 -5.12
CA TYR A 4 -1.32 3.02 -3.70
C TYR A 4 -0.09 3.44 -2.89
N ALA A 5 -0.32 4.05 -1.73
CA ALA A 5 0.72 4.35 -0.77
C ALA A 5 0.88 3.16 0.18
N LYS A 6 2.12 2.72 0.41
CA LYS A 6 2.50 1.78 1.47
C LYS A 6 3.27 2.53 2.54
N VAL A 7 2.76 2.49 3.77
CA VAL A 7 3.43 3.03 4.95
C VAL A 7 3.96 1.87 5.79
N SER A 8 5.23 1.94 6.19
CA SER A 8 5.86 0.96 7.07
C SER A 8 6.50 1.62 8.28
N ILE A 9 6.33 1.01 9.44
CA ILE A 9 6.88 1.43 10.74
C ILE A 9 7.12 0.20 11.61
N ALA A 10 8.29 0.11 12.26
CA ALA A 10 8.64 -0.98 13.19
C ALA A 10 8.31 -2.40 12.67
N GLY A 11 8.65 -2.69 11.41
CA GLY A 11 8.39 -3.98 10.76
C GLY A 11 6.96 -4.24 10.31
N LYS A 12 5.99 -3.41 10.71
CA LYS A 12 4.59 -3.47 10.26
C LYS A 12 4.38 -2.60 9.03
N SER A 13 3.40 -2.95 8.20
CA SER A 13 3.03 -2.12 7.06
C SER A 13 1.53 -2.14 6.78
N LYS A 14 0.99 -0.99 6.36
CA LYS A 14 -0.39 -0.82 5.88
C LYS A 14 -0.39 -0.09 4.54
N CYS A 15 -1.44 -0.28 3.75
CA CYS A 15 -1.62 0.35 2.46
C CYS A 15 -2.89 1.21 2.45
N THR A 16 -2.89 2.26 1.65
CA THR A 16 -4.14 2.92 1.23
C THR A 16 -4.90 2.03 0.25
N GLU A 17 -6.15 2.36 0.00
CA GLU A 17 -6.86 1.80 -1.15
C GLU A 17 -6.16 2.24 -2.45
N PRO A 18 -6.16 1.39 -3.49
CA PRO A 18 -5.63 1.79 -4.78
C PRO A 18 -6.43 2.94 -5.37
N ASP A 19 -5.74 3.88 -5.99
CA ASP A 19 -6.39 4.83 -6.88
C ASP A 19 -7.03 4.06 -8.05
N VAL A 20 -8.35 4.22 -8.16
CA VAL A 20 -9.18 3.58 -9.18
C VAL A 20 -9.37 4.46 -10.40
N VAL A 21 -9.03 5.75 -10.32
CA VAL A 21 -9.24 6.74 -11.38
C VAL A 21 -8.04 6.83 -12.33
N ASN A 22 -6.95 6.10 -12.06
CA ASN A 22 -5.67 6.18 -12.78
C ASN A 22 -5.12 7.62 -12.83
N ASN A 23 -5.33 8.38 -11.77
CA ASN A 23 -4.76 9.70 -11.61
C ASN A 23 -3.24 9.58 -11.39
N ILE A 24 -2.47 10.38 -12.14
CA ILE A 24 -1.01 10.46 -12.00
C ILE A 24 -0.58 11.15 -10.69
N ASN A 25 -1.48 11.92 -10.08
CA ASN A 25 -1.32 12.54 -8.78
C ASN A 25 -2.48 12.16 -7.85
N PRO A 26 -2.51 10.90 -7.37
CA PRO A 26 -3.61 10.40 -6.56
C PRO A 26 -3.63 11.06 -5.18
N GLU A 27 -4.83 11.37 -4.70
CA GLU A 27 -5.07 11.85 -3.35
C GLU A 27 -5.84 10.79 -2.56
N TRP A 28 -5.21 10.24 -1.52
CA TRP A 28 -5.87 9.22 -0.69
C TRP A 28 -6.62 9.81 0.50
N ASN A 29 -6.13 10.90 1.09
CA ASN A 29 -6.71 11.57 2.27
C ASN A 29 -7.15 10.58 3.37
N LYS A 30 -6.34 9.53 3.58
CA LYS A 30 -6.67 8.41 4.46
C LYS A 30 -5.73 8.32 5.65
N THR A 31 -6.31 8.20 6.84
CA THR A 31 -5.57 7.92 8.07
C THR A 31 -5.19 6.44 8.15
N LEU A 32 -3.90 6.15 8.40
CA LEU A 32 -3.38 4.82 8.69
C LEU A 32 -2.81 4.79 10.11
N GLU A 33 -3.45 4.05 11.00
CA GLU A 33 -3.05 3.99 12.41
C GLU A 33 -2.12 2.82 12.69
N PHE A 34 -1.11 3.02 13.54
CA PHE A 34 -0.19 1.99 13.97
C PHE A 34 -0.02 2.03 15.49
N ILE A 35 -0.15 0.87 16.13
CA ILE A 35 0.25 0.69 17.52
C ILE A 35 1.71 0.23 17.51
N VAL A 36 2.59 1.10 18.00
CA VAL A 36 4.03 0.87 18.08
C VAL A 36 4.42 0.70 19.54
N PRO A 37 4.96 -0.47 19.93
CA PRO A 37 5.51 -0.67 21.27
C PRO A 37 6.61 0.35 21.57
N GLU A 38 6.64 0.87 22.79
CA GLU A 38 7.62 1.88 23.23
C GLU A 38 9.08 1.43 23.02
N ILE A 39 9.36 0.15 23.25
CA ILE A 39 10.69 -0.43 23.03
C ILE A 39 11.20 -0.24 21.59
N ASN A 40 10.30 -0.27 20.60
CA ASN A 40 10.67 -0.06 19.19
C ASN A 40 10.99 1.41 18.90
N ILE A 41 10.44 2.35 19.68
CA ILE A 41 10.77 3.77 19.59
C ILE A 41 12.16 4.01 20.19
N ILE A 42 12.39 3.48 21.40
CA ILE A 42 13.68 3.60 22.12
C ILE A 42 14.83 3.00 21.31
N GLN A 43 14.60 1.86 20.65
CA GLN A 43 15.60 1.22 19.78
C GLN A 43 15.73 1.86 18.38
N ALA A 44 15.12 3.02 18.15
CA ALA A 44 15.10 3.72 16.86
C ALA A 44 14.51 2.90 15.68
N GLN A 45 13.72 1.85 15.98
CA GLN A 45 12.98 1.07 14.98
C GLN A 45 11.65 1.73 14.58
N GLY A 46 11.28 2.83 15.23
CA GLY A 46 10.10 3.66 14.90
C GLY A 46 10.21 4.47 13.60
N LYS A 47 11.25 4.27 12.78
CA LYS A 47 11.41 4.99 11.51
C LYS A 47 10.20 4.75 10.61
N ILE A 48 9.53 5.83 10.23
CA ILE A 48 8.44 5.82 9.27
C ILE A 48 9.02 5.84 7.86
N SER A 49 8.51 4.97 6.98
CA SER A 49 8.79 5.04 5.55
C SER A 49 7.49 4.99 4.76
N VAL A 50 7.40 5.85 3.76
CA VAL A 50 6.27 5.93 2.83
C VAL A 50 6.79 5.63 1.43
N LYS A 51 6.13 4.72 0.72
CA LYS A 51 6.47 4.35 -0.66
C LYS A 51 5.21 4.32 -1.51
N ILE A 52 5.23 5.01 -2.65
CA ILE A 52 4.18 4.88 -3.66
C ILE A 52 4.49 3.64 -4.50
N LYS A 53 3.50 2.76 -4.65
CA LYS A 53 3.62 1.52 -5.41
C LYS A 53 2.56 1.45 -6.48
N SER A 54 2.92 0.85 -7.60
CA SER A 54 1.97 0.47 -8.65
C SER A 54 1.90 -1.05 -8.77
N SER A 55 0.70 -1.60 -8.86
CA SER A 55 0.51 -2.98 -9.31
C SER A 55 -0.05 -3.01 -10.73
N PHE A 56 0.60 -3.81 -11.58
CA PHE A 56 0.00 -4.29 -12.82
C PHE A 56 -0.62 -5.65 -12.52
N MET A 57 -1.93 -5.76 -12.72
CA MET A 57 -2.60 -7.06 -12.75
C MET A 57 -2.39 -7.63 -14.15
N TRP A 58 -1.52 -8.63 -14.28
CA TRP A 58 -1.45 -9.44 -15.49
C TRP A 58 -2.69 -10.33 -15.52
N ILE A 59 -3.64 -10.03 -16.40
CA ILE A 59 -4.65 -11.01 -16.77
C ILE A 59 -3.96 -11.90 -17.81
N SER A 60 -3.60 -13.12 -17.43
CA SER A 60 -3.18 -14.13 -18.40
C SER A 60 -4.40 -14.59 -19.18
N SER A 61 -4.26 -14.71 -20.50
CA SER A 61 -5.32 -15.08 -21.46
C SER A 61 -6.01 -16.44 -21.22
N SER A 62 -5.65 -17.17 -20.16
CA SER A 62 -6.28 -18.41 -19.72
C SER A 62 -7.53 -18.21 -18.85
N ASP A 63 -7.75 -17.03 -18.27
CA ASP A 63 -8.91 -16.77 -17.39
C ASP A 63 -10.21 -16.43 -18.17
N SER A 64 -10.13 -16.24 -19.49
CA SER A 64 -11.30 -15.92 -20.34
C SER A 64 -12.13 -17.14 -20.77
N LEU A 65 -11.75 -18.37 -20.39
CA LEU A 65 -12.47 -19.60 -20.79
C LEU A 65 -13.45 -20.14 -19.75
N LEU A 66 -13.61 -19.48 -18.59
CA LEU A 66 -14.59 -19.87 -17.55
C LEU A 66 -15.80 -18.95 -17.47
N ALA A 67 -16.05 -18.14 -18.50
CA ALA A 67 -17.27 -17.35 -18.66
C ALA A 67 -18.06 -17.80 -19.90
N PHE A 68 -18.55 -19.04 -19.88
CA PHE A 68 -19.70 -19.51 -20.66
C PHE A 68 -20.53 -20.48 -19.83
#